data_AF-A0A8T0UBJ5-F1
#
_entry.id   AF-A0A8T0UBJ5-F1
#
_cell.length_a   1.000
_cell.length_b   1.000
_cell.length_c   1.000
_cell.angle_alpha   90.00
_cell.angle_beta   90.00
_cell.angle_gamma   90.00
#
_symmetry.space_group_name_H-M   'P 1'
#
loop_
_entity.id
_entity.type
_entity.pdbx_description
1 polymer ?
#
loop_
_entity_poly.entity_id
_entity_poly.type
_entity_poly.pdbx_seq_one_letter_code
_entity_poly.pdbx_strand_id
1 'polypeptide(L)'
;MAMSAPASTGVREVEAVVLDEMCLHRGEVVVSRHQPEPFLLKFSDHRRAEEAARMKCIRHHGVILNVRPWRSLSAALGAAMFFRVRLRQEGVPMHAWSPDIVGKLIGRNCALEYIDTNLLHPDDTRTIDLCAWTPNPSRIPKRMWLIFTNRSAGGPSFFVSAFPPERWQRGTKYGVLLHLE
;
A
#
# COMPACT_ATOMS: atom_id res chain seq x y z
N MET A 1 -2.73 -12.84 -14.44
CA MET A 1 -1.70 -13.01 -15.50
C MET A 1 -1.26 -11.66 -16.02
N ALA A 2 0.00 -11.46 -16.41
CA ALA A 2 0.51 -10.19 -16.96
C ALA A 2 0.84 -10.31 -18.47
N MET A 3 0.66 -9.27 -19.30
CA MET A 3 0.72 -9.37 -20.78
C MET A 3 1.58 -8.32 -21.50
N SER A 4 1.95 -8.54 -22.77
CA SER A 4 2.53 -7.53 -23.68
C SER A 4 1.74 -7.52 -25.00
N ALA A 5 1.33 -6.33 -25.49
CA ALA A 5 0.53 -6.15 -26.71
C ALA A 5 0.97 -4.88 -27.47
N PRO A 6 0.64 -4.74 -28.78
CA PRO A 6 0.90 -3.51 -29.55
C PRO A 6 0.26 -2.27 -28.89
N ALA A 7 0.91 -1.11 -29.04
CA ALA A 7 0.55 0.14 -28.34
C ALA A 7 -0.88 0.67 -28.59
N SER A 8 -1.62 0.10 -29.55
CA SER A 8 -3.00 0.47 -29.90
C SER A 8 -4.09 -0.49 -29.40
N THR A 9 -3.74 -1.65 -28.84
CA THR A 9 -4.73 -2.68 -28.49
C THR A 9 -5.55 -2.26 -27.25
N GLY A 10 -6.87 -2.24 -27.38
CA GLY A 10 -7.79 -1.84 -26.31
C GLY A 10 -8.12 -2.97 -25.34
N VAL A 11 -8.54 -2.65 -24.11
CA VAL A 11 -8.99 -3.66 -23.12
C VAL A 11 -10.07 -4.60 -23.69
N ARG A 12 -11.03 -4.03 -24.43
CA ARG A 12 -12.14 -4.79 -25.04
C ARG A 12 -11.68 -5.75 -26.14
N GLU A 13 -10.65 -5.36 -26.88
CA GLU A 13 -10.06 -6.19 -27.94
C GLU A 13 -9.32 -7.37 -27.33
N VAL A 14 -8.50 -7.10 -26.30
CA VAL A 14 -7.83 -8.14 -25.51
C VAL A 14 -8.84 -9.10 -24.87
N GLU A 15 -9.92 -8.58 -24.28
CA GLU A 15 -10.99 -9.41 -23.71
C GLU A 15 -11.63 -10.31 -24.77
N ALA A 16 -11.97 -9.75 -25.94
CA ALA A 16 -12.55 -10.54 -27.05
C ALA A 16 -11.61 -11.66 -27.51
N VAL A 17 -10.30 -11.39 -27.65
CA VAL A 17 -9.29 -12.38 -28.01
C VAL A 17 -9.21 -13.51 -26.98
N VAL A 18 -9.22 -13.18 -25.68
CA VAL A 18 -9.15 -14.19 -24.61
C VAL A 18 -10.45 -15.00 -24.52
N LEU A 19 -11.61 -14.37 -24.71
CA LEU A 19 -12.89 -15.06 -24.68
C LEU A 19 -13.01 -16.09 -25.80
N ASP A 20 -12.60 -15.71 -27.01
CA ASP A 20 -12.70 -16.56 -28.19
C ASP A 20 -11.73 -17.75 -28.12
N GLU A 21 -10.44 -17.46 -27.93
CA GLU A 21 -9.38 -18.48 -27.94
C GLU A 21 -9.45 -19.47 -26.77
N MET A 22 -10.07 -19.08 -25.65
CA MET A 22 -10.23 -19.95 -24.48
C MET A 22 -11.65 -20.49 -24.30
N CYS A 23 -12.55 -20.25 -25.27
CA CYS A 23 -13.96 -20.64 -25.20
C CYS A 23 -14.60 -20.25 -23.86
N LEU A 24 -14.50 -18.96 -23.50
CA LEU A 24 -15.03 -18.40 -22.27
C LEU A 24 -16.27 -17.56 -22.55
N HIS A 25 -17.19 -17.52 -21.59
CA HIS A 25 -18.31 -16.60 -21.56
C HIS A 25 -17.89 -15.26 -20.94
N ARG A 26 -18.60 -14.19 -21.33
CA ARG A 26 -18.42 -12.88 -20.69
C ARG A 26 -18.63 -12.97 -19.18
N GLY A 27 -17.73 -12.36 -18.43
CA GLY A 27 -17.71 -12.42 -16.97
C GLY A 27 -16.84 -13.54 -16.39
N GLU A 28 -16.44 -14.54 -17.18
CA GLU A 28 -15.48 -15.56 -16.71
C GLU A 28 -14.05 -15.00 -16.60
N VAL A 29 -13.74 -13.93 -17.34
CA VAL A 29 -12.49 -13.18 -17.28
C VAL A 29 -12.77 -11.68 -17.26
N VAL A 30 -11.97 -10.95 -16.46
CA VAL A 30 -11.92 -9.50 -16.46
C VAL A 30 -10.53 -9.06 -16.89
N VAL A 31 -10.47 -8.16 -17.88
CA VAL A 31 -9.24 -7.57 -18.38
C VAL A 31 -9.13 -6.13 -17.86
N SER A 32 -8.00 -5.78 -17.26
CA SER A 32 -7.69 -4.41 -16.85
C SER A 32 -6.35 -3.97 -17.40
N ARG A 33 -6.19 -2.67 -17.67
CA ARG A 33 -4.86 -2.10 -17.89
C ARG A 33 -4.01 -2.27 -16.62
N HIS A 34 -2.74 -2.55 -16.79
CA HIS A 34 -1.81 -2.75 -15.68
C HIS A 34 -0.46 -2.07 -15.97
N GLN A 35 0.38 -2.00 -14.95
CA GLN A 35 1.78 -1.61 -15.02
C GLN A 35 2.55 -2.47 -13.99
N PRO A 36 3.76 -2.94 -14.32
CA PRO A 36 4.55 -2.60 -15.50
C PRO A 36 4.12 -3.29 -16.80
N GLU A 37 3.36 -4.38 -16.73
CA GLU A 37 2.84 -5.06 -17.92
C GLU A 37 1.53 -4.42 -18.39
N PRO A 38 1.27 -4.21 -19.69
CA PRO A 38 0.11 -3.45 -20.19
C PRO A 38 -1.27 -3.95 -19.73
N PHE A 39 -1.44 -5.22 -19.40
CA PHE A 39 -2.72 -5.78 -18.96
C PHE A 39 -2.59 -6.84 -17.87
N LEU A 40 -3.62 -6.93 -17.04
CA LEU A 40 -3.84 -7.98 -16.05
C LEU A 40 -5.13 -8.74 -16.39
N LEU A 41 -5.04 -10.06 -16.51
CA LEU A 41 -6.20 -10.96 -16.63
C LEU A 41 -6.55 -11.53 -15.25
N LYS A 42 -7.80 -11.33 -14.84
CA LYS A 42 -8.39 -11.95 -13.64
C LYS A 42 -9.51 -12.90 -14.07
N PHE A 43 -9.26 -14.19 -13.91
CA PHE A 43 -10.25 -15.24 -14.16
C PHE A 43 -11.10 -15.48 -12.92
N SER A 44 -12.35 -15.86 -13.13
CA SER A 44 -13.28 -16.31 -12.09
C SER A 44 -12.90 -17.69 -11.53
N ASP A 45 -12.27 -18.54 -12.33
CA ASP A 45 -11.81 -19.89 -11.99
C ASP A 45 -10.27 -19.98 -12.11
N HIS A 46 -9.65 -20.57 -11.09
CA HIS A 46 -8.22 -20.83 -11.06
C HIS A 46 -7.76 -21.75 -12.21
N ARG A 47 -8.56 -22.77 -12.57
CA ARG A 47 -8.23 -23.72 -13.63
C ARG A 47 -8.06 -23.03 -14.99
N ARG A 48 -8.92 -22.04 -15.28
CA ARG A 48 -8.82 -21.22 -16.50
C ARG A 48 -7.57 -20.34 -16.48
N ALA A 49 -7.18 -19.82 -15.31
CA ALA A 49 -5.95 -19.05 -15.18
C ALA A 49 -4.69 -19.91 -15.44
N GLU A 50 -4.67 -21.16 -14.96
CA GLU A 50 -3.59 -22.10 -15.23
C GLU A 50 -3.53 -22.51 -16.70
N GLU A 51 -4.68 -22.74 -17.33
CA GLU A 51 -4.78 -23.02 -18.76
C GLU A 51 -4.17 -21.87 -19.59
N ALA A 52 -4.56 -20.62 -19.30
CA ALA A 52 -3.99 -19.44 -19.94
C ALA A 52 -2.47 -19.35 -19.72
N ALA A 53 -1.98 -19.76 -18.54
CA ALA A 53 -0.55 -19.80 -18.22
C ALA A 53 0.20 -20.78 -19.14
N ARG A 54 -0.41 -21.95 -19.36
CA ARG A 54 0.17 -23.04 -20.14
C ARG A 54 0.18 -22.73 -21.63
N MET A 55 -0.80 -21.97 -22.13
CA MET A 55 -0.83 -21.50 -23.51
C MET A 55 0.37 -20.61 -23.85
N LYS A 56 0.91 -19.85 -22.86
CA LYS A 56 2.01 -18.87 -22.98
C LYS A 56 1.76 -17.70 -23.94
N CYS A 57 0.97 -17.90 -24.97
CA CYS A 57 0.69 -16.97 -26.04
C CYS A 57 -0.72 -17.25 -26.59
N ILE A 58 -1.57 -16.23 -26.61
CA ILE A 58 -2.91 -16.28 -27.19
C ILE A 58 -2.87 -15.40 -28.46
N ARG A 59 -3.27 -15.96 -29.60
CA ARG A 59 -3.13 -15.30 -30.91
C ARG A 59 -4.45 -15.33 -31.65
N HIS A 60 -5.02 -14.16 -31.91
CA HIS A 60 -6.26 -14.06 -32.65
C HIS A 60 -6.30 -12.76 -33.47
N HIS A 61 -6.72 -12.85 -34.75
CA HIS A 61 -6.82 -11.73 -35.69
C HIS A 61 -5.63 -10.75 -35.71
N GLY A 62 -4.39 -11.27 -35.65
CA GLY A 62 -3.17 -10.45 -35.68
C GLY A 62 -2.78 -9.83 -34.33
N VAL A 63 -3.59 -10.01 -33.29
CA VAL A 63 -3.23 -9.68 -31.90
C VAL A 63 -2.46 -10.86 -31.30
N ILE A 64 -1.28 -10.57 -30.75
CA ILE A 64 -0.44 -11.55 -30.06
C ILE A 64 -0.35 -11.14 -28.59
N LEU A 65 -0.91 -11.96 -27.71
CA LEU A 65 -0.91 -11.76 -26.26
C LEU A 65 0.02 -12.76 -25.60
N ASN A 66 1.17 -12.30 -25.09
CA ASN A 66 2.02 -13.15 -24.26
C ASN A 66 1.43 -13.23 -22.85
N VAL A 67 1.15 -14.44 -22.37
CA VAL A 67 0.49 -14.68 -21.09
C VAL A 67 1.45 -15.32 -20.11
N ARG A 68 1.58 -14.73 -18.92
CA ARG A 68 2.36 -15.32 -17.82
C ARG A 68 1.65 -15.22 -16.47
N PRO A 69 1.91 -16.16 -15.54
CA PRO A 69 1.50 -16.03 -14.14
C PRO A 69 1.84 -14.65 -13.59
N TRP A 70 0.84 -13.99 -13.01
CA TRP A 70 1.09 -12.75 -12.28
C TRP A 70 1.63 -13.12 -10.89
N ARG A 71 2.63 -12.38 -10.43
CA ARG A 71 3.23 -12.56 -9.11
C ARG A 71 3.19 -11.20 -8.43
N SER A 72 2.67 -11.15 -7.21
CA SER A 72 2.55 -9.90 -6.44
C SER A 72 3.90 -9.19 -6.24
N LEU A 73 4.99 -9.95 -6.25
CA LEU A 73 6.35 -9.45 -6.05
C LEU A 73 7.16 -9.28 -7.33
N SER A 74 6.58 -9.41 -8.54
CA SER A 74 7.36 -9.34 -9.79
C SER A 74 8.04 -7.99 -10.03
N ALA A 75 7.47 -6.91 -9.48
CA ALA A 75 8.04 -5.57 -9.53
C ALA A 75 8.55 -5.09 -8.16
N ALA A 76 8.56 -5.96 -7.14
CA ALA A 76 8.98 -5.57 -5.80
C ALA A 76 10.51 -5.49 -5.73
N LEU A 77 11.01 -4.39 -5.15
CA LEU A 77 12.38 -4.30 -4.69
C LEU A 77 12.44 -4.77 -3.24
N GLY A 78 13.46 -5.54 -2.89
CA GLY A 78 13.69 -5.94 -1.50
C GLY A 78 13.94 -4.72 -0.62
N ALA A 79 13.32 -4.70 0.57
CA ALA A 79 13.58 -3.70 1.60
C ALA A 79 14.26 -4.39 2.78
N ALA A 80 15.50 -4.01 3.06
CA ALA A 80 16.23 -4.54 4.22
C ALA A 80 16.12 -3.56 5.40
N MET A 81 15.57 -4.04 6.52
CA MET A 81 15.47 -3.28 7.77
C MET A 81 16.41 -3.91 8.79
N PHE A 82 17.64 -3.42 8.86
CA PHE A 82 18.71 -4.05 9.63
C PHE A 82 18.68 -3.70 11.12
N PHE A 83 18.03 -2.60 11.50
CA PHE A 83 18.09 -2.07 12.85
C PHE A 83 16.75 -2.19 13.53
N ARG A 84 16.75 -2.85 14.68
CA ARG A 84 15.64 -2.81 15.63
C ARG A 84 15.85 -1.65 16.59
N VAL A 85 14.87 -0.77 16.71
CA VAL A 85 14.94 0.45 17.53
C VAL A 85 13.81 0.50 18.54
N ARG A 86 14.09 1.07 19.72
CA ARG A 86 13.08 1.50 20.68
C ARG A 86 12.81 2.98 20.50
N LEU A 87 11.54 3.33 20.40
CA LEU A 87 11.09 4.68 20.18
C LEU A 87 10.10 5.08 21.27
N ARG A 88 10.19 6.34 21.68
CA ARG A 88 9.24 6.98 22.57
C ARG A 88 8.57 8.16 21.85
N GLN A 89 7.25 8.10 21.71
CA GLN A 89 6.44 9.19 21.15
C GLN A 89 5.90 10.07 22.26
N GLU A 90 6.14 11.36 22.18
CA GLU A 90 5.66 12.35 23.15
C GLU A 90 4.75 13.37 22.45
N GLY A 91 3.66 13.77 23.10
CA GLY A 91 2.74 14.79 22.57
C GLY A 91 1.62 14.26 21.66
N VAL A 92 1.41 12.94 21.62
CA VAL A 92 0.22 12.35 20.97
C VAL A 92 -1.00 12.60 21.86
N PRO A 93 -2.05 13.28 21.38
CA PRO A 93 -3.22 13.57 22.22
C PRO A 93 -4.02 12.31 22.52
N MET A 94 -4.53 12.16 23.75
CA MET A 94 -5.20 10.93 24.23
C MET A 94 -6.28 10.36 23.30
N HIS A 95 -7.12 11.21 22.71
CA HIS A 95 -8.17 10.77 21.78
C HIS A 95 -7.63 10.17 20.45
N ALA A 96 -6.32 10.29 20.21
CA ALA A 96 -5.60 9.80 19.05
C ALA A 96 -4.73 8.56 19.34
N TRP A 97 -4.78 8.03 20.56
CA TRP A 97 -4.03 6.84 20.96
C TRP A 97 -4.63 5.60 20.28
N SER A 98 -4.20 5.36 19.05
CA SER A 98 -4.60 4.20 18.26
C SER A 98 -3.37 3.58 17.59
N PRO A 99 -3.34 2.26 17.38
CA PRO A 99 -2.21 1.61 16.72
C PRO A 99 -1.92 2.19 15.32
N ASP A 100 -2.96 2.59 14.59
CA ASP A 100 -2.81 3.19 13.25
C ASP A 100 -2.12 4.57 13.31
N ILE A 101 -2.49 5.43 14.26
CA ILE A 101 -1.85 6.75 14.44
C ILE A 101 -0.41 6.59 14.93
N VAL A 102 -0.18 5.74 15.94
CA VAL A 102 1.16 5.46 16.49
C VAL A 102 2.09 4.91 15.41
N GLY A 103 1.61 3.95 14.61
CA GLY A 103 2.36 3.37 13.49
C GLY A 103 2.63 4.35 12.34
N LYS A 104 1.74 5.31 12.08
CA LYS A 104 1.99 6.37 11.10
C LYS A 104 3.00 7.41 11.60
N LEU A 105 3.07 7.61 12.91
CA LEU A 105 3.96 8.59 13.54
C LEU A 105 5.44 8.24 13.44
N ILE A 106 5.85 6.96 13.46
CA ILE A 106 7.28 6.59 13.27
C ILE A 106 7.84 6.92 11.87
N GLY A 107 6.96 7.31 10.94
CA GLY A 107 7.32 7.78 9.61
C GLY A 107 7.60 6.66 8.61
N ARG A 108 7.83 7.05 7.35
CA ARG A 108 7.88 6.13 6.19
C ARG A 108 9.10 5.21 6.16
N ASN A 109 10.13 5.49 6.95
CA ASN A 109 11.36 4.71 6.97
C ASN A 109 11.34 3.61 8.05
N CYS A 110 10.22 3.44 8.77
CA CYS A 110 10.13 2.46 9.84
C CYS A 110 8.96 1.50 9.61
N ALA A 111 9.12 0.25 10.04
CA ALA A 111 8.02 -0.70 10.21
C ALA A 111 7.78 -0.93 11.70
N LEU A 112 6.54 -0.73 12.14
CA LEU A 112 6.13 -1.01 13.51
C LEU A 112 6.24 -2.53 13.77
N GLU A 113 6.92 -2.91 14.86
CA GLU A 113 6.98 -4.29 15.32
C GLU A 113 5.85 -4.54 16.34
N TYR A 114 5.87 -3.80 17.45
CA TYR A 114 4.83 -3.81 18.47
C TYR A 114 4.84 -2.49 19.28
N ILE A 115 3.79 -2.28 20.06
CA ILE A 115 3.64 -1.13 20.97
C ILE A 115 3.76 -1.67 22.41
N ASP A 116 4.70 -1.14 23.20
CA ASP A 116 4.91 -1.53 24.61
C ASP A 116 3.79 -0.95 25.50
N THR A 117 3.40 0.29 25.25
CA THR A 117 2.38 0.99 26.05
C THR A 117 0.98 0.42 25.81
N ASN A 118 0.24 0.15 26.89
CA ASN A 118 -1.18 -0.18 26.82
C ASN A 118 -2.00 1.04 26.40
N LEU A 119 -2.41 1.10 25.13
CA LEU A 119 -3.13 2.27 24.59
C LEU A 119 -4.55 2.44 25.15
N LEU A 120 -5.18 1.37 25.65
CA LEU A 120 -6.55 1.42 26.18
C LEU A 120 -6.57 1.85 27.65
N HIS A 121 -5.62 1.36 28.43
CA HIS A 121 -5.51 1.65 29.87
C HIS A 121 -4.03 1.93 30.22
N PRO A 122 -3.50 3.10 29.82
CA PRO A 122 -2.11 3.44 30.09
C PRO A 122 -1.89 3.87 31.54
N ASP A 123 -0.79 3.41 32.14
CA ASP A 123 -0.33 3.85 33.46
C ASP A 123 0.28 5.26 33.42
N ASP A 124 0.86 5.65 32.28
CA ASP A 124 1.38 6.99 31.99
C ASP A 124 0.91 7.45 30.60
N THR A 125 0.29 8.63 30.53
CA THR A 125 -0.24 9.24 29.30
C THR A 125 0.71 10.25 28.66
N ARG A 126 1.92 10.45 29.21
CA ARG A 126 2.90 11.41 28.68
C ARG A 126 3.52 10.90 27.38
N THR A 127 3.78 9.60 27.32
CA THR A 127 4.57 8.97 26.26
C THR A 127 4.00 7.62 25.83
N ILE A 128 4.24 7.27 24.57
CA ILE A 128 3.95 5.94 24.02
C ILE A 128 5.28 5.31 23.63
N ASP A 129 5.61 4.19 24.25
CA ASP A 129 6.81 3.41 23.97
C ASP A 129 6.48 2.27 22.99
N LEU A 130 7.37 2.04 22.03
CA LEU A 130 7.20 1.06 20.95
C LEU A 130 8.52 0.57 20.36
N CYS A 131 8.47 -0.58 19.69
CA CYS A 131 9.56 -1.11 18.89
C CYS A 131 9.26 -1.05 17.39
N ALA A 132 10.29 -0.72 16.61
CA ALA A 132 10.22 -0.66 15.17
C ALA A 132 11.51 -1.14 14.50
N TRP A 133 11.39 -1.50 13.23
CA TRP A 133 12.49 -1.84 12.35
C TRP A 133 12.76 -0.68 11.39
N THR A 134 14.03 -0.34 11.17
CA THR A 134 14.47 0.74 10.27
C THR A 134 15.69 0.34 9.46
N PRO A 135 15.85 0.80 8.20
CA PRO A 135 17.09 0.63 7.45
C PRO A 135 18.20 1.55 7.96
N ASN A 136 17.87 2.65 8.67
CA ASN A 136 18.85 3.59 9.22
C ASN A 136 18.20 4.43 10.34
N PRO A 137 18.61 4.27 11.61
CA PRO A 137 18.09 5.06 12.75
C PRO A 137 18.22 6.57 12.57
N SER A 138 19.28 7.05 11.90
CA SER A 138 19.51 8.49 11.68
C SER A 138 18.48 9.13 10.73
N ARG A 139 17.70 8.32 10.00
CA ARG A 139 16.62 8.80 9.10
C ARG A 139 15.26 8.89 9.80
N ILE A 140 15.17 8.52 11.07
CA ILE A 140 13.95 8.67 11.87
C ILE A 140 13.75 10.16 12.16
N PRO A 141 12.61 10.75 11.78
CA PRO A 141 12.31 12.14 12.10
C PRO A 141 12.32 12.34 13.61
N LYS A 142 12.91 13.42 14.13
CA LYS A 142 12.83 13.76 15.56
C LYS A 142 11.49 14.37 15.96
N ARG A 143 10.73 14.85 14.96
CA ARG A 143 9.43 15.49 15.14
C ARG A 143 8.53 15.16 13.96
N MET A 144 7.27 14.89 14.27
CA MET A 144 6.21 14.65 13.33
C MET A 144 4.99 15.51 13.68
N TRP A 145 4.17 15.81 12.68
CA TRP A 145 2.95 16.57 12.83
C TRP A 145 1.75 15.66 12.60
N LEU A 146 0.92 15.51 13.63
CA LEU A 146 -0.38 14.87 13.55
C LEU A 146 -1.43 15.96 13.31
N ILE A 147 -2.15 15.88 12.20
CA ILE A 147 -3.09 16.92 11.79
C ILE A 147 -4.47 16.31 11.59
N PHE A 148 -5.47 16.89 12.24
CA PHE A 148 -6.88 16.56 12.09
C PHE A 148 -7.58 17.63 11.25
N THR A 149 -8.18 17.24 10.14
CA THR A 149 -8.96 18.14 9.29
C THR A 149 -10.44 17.82 9.39
N ASN A 150 -11.28 18.83 9.49
CA ASN A 150 -12.73 18.64 9.49
C ASN A 150 -13.22 18.41 8.04
N ARG A 151 -13.57 17.18 7.67
CA ARG A 151 -14.24 16.88 6.39
C ARG A 151 -15.72 16.57 6.65
N SER A 152 -16.58 17.25 5.90
CA SER A 152 -18.02 17.40 6.12
C SER A 152 -18.91 16.17 5.85
N ALA A 153 -18.41 14.93 5.84
CA ALA A 153 -19.28 13.78 5.52
C ALA A 153 -18.88 12.41 6.11
N GLY A 154 -17.74 12.26 6.81
CA GLY A 154 -17.24 10.93 7.22
C GLY A 154 -16.45 10.89 8.52
N GLY A 155 -16.57 11.90 9.38
CA GLY A 155 -15.76 12.04 10.58
C GLY A 155 -14.41 12.73 10.34
N PRO A 156 -13.61 12.94 11.41
CA PRO A 156 -12.33 13.63 11.31
C PRO A 156 -11.32 12.78 10.53
N SER A 157 -10.80 13.29 9.42
CA SER A 157 -9.67 12.68 8.72
C SER A 157 -8.36 13.20 9.32
N PHE A 158 -7.41 12.30 9.55
CA PHE A 158 -6.09 12.66 10.03
C PHE A 158 -5.00 12.34 8.99
N PHE A 159 -3.89 13.06 9.05
CA PHE A 159 -2.67 12.67 8.36
C PHE A 159 -1.44 13.05 9.19
N VAL A 160 -0.33 12.40 8.86
CA VAL A 160 0.95 12.56 9.55
C VAL A 160 1.99 13.06 8.57
N SER A 161 2.79 14.05 8.96
CA SER A 161 3.82 14.67 8.12
C SER A 161 5.06 15.04 8.92
N ALA A 162 6.24 14.93 8.30
CA ALA A 162 7.49 15.44 8.89
C ALA A 162 7.55 16.98 8.85
N PHE A 163 6.87 17.60 7.90
CA PHE A 163 6.82 19.05 7.72
C PHE A 163 5.42 19.58 8.03
N PRO A 164 5.28 20.72 8.72
CA PRO A 164 3.97 21.33 8.90
C PRO A 164 3.42 21.77 7.53
N PRO A 165 2.11 21.59 7.26
CA PRO A 165 1.53 22.04 6.00
C PRO A 165 1.68 23.55 5.85
N GLU A 166 2.13 23.99 4.67
CA GLU A 166 2.38 25.40 4.36
C GLU A 166 1.10 26.21 4.14
N ARG A 167 -0.03 25.56 3.84
CA ARG A 167 -1.31 26.20 3.50
C ARG A 167 -2.33 26.08 4.63
N TRP A 168 -3.25 27.03 4.68
CA TRP A 168 -4.41 27.07 5.58
C TRP A 168 -5.29 25.82 5.38
N GLN A 169 -5.06 24.79 6.17
CA GLN A 169 -6.01 23.71 6.33
C GLN A 169 -6.85 24.01 7.57
N ARG A 170 -8.18 23.99 7.44
CA ARG A 170 -9.07 24.05 8.60
C ARG A 170 -8.86 22.77 9.42
N GLY A 171 -8.17 22.88 10.55
CA GLY A 171 -7.81 21.72 11.35
C GLY A 171 -6.93 22.02 12.56
N THR A 172 -6.74 21.01 13.40
CA THR A 172 -5.87 21.06 14.59
C THR A 172 -4.60 20.28 14.31
N LYS A 173 -3.44 20.81 14.75
CA LYS A 173 -2.14 20.15 14.62
C LYS A 173 -1.50 19.89 15.97
N TYR A 174 -0.91 18.71 16.13
CA TYR A 174 -0.14 18.30 17.30
C TYR A 174 1.30 18.00 16.85
N GLY A 175 2.27 18.58 17.56
CA GLY A 175 3.68 18.25 17.38
C GLY A 175 4.02 17.04 18.23
N VAL A 176 4.38 15.94 17.58
CA VAL A 176 4.80 14.71 18.24
C VAL A 176 6.31 14.61 18.16
N LEU A 177 6.97 14.48 19.31
CA LEU A 177 8.41 14.24 19.37
C LEU A 177 8.68 12.74 19.36
N LEU A 178 9.72 12.35 18.63
CA LEU A 178 10.18 10.97 18.55
C LEU A 178 11.58 10.91 19.14
N HIS A 179 11.70 10.18 20.24
CA HIS A 179 12.96 9.94 20.91
C HIS A 179 13.43 8.52 20.60
N LEU A 180 14.70 8.39 20.25
CA LEU A 180 15.38 7.10 20.13
C LEU A 180 16.01 6.77 21.49
N GLU A 181 15.70 5.60 22.03
CA GLU A 181 16.28 5.10 23.28
C GLU A 181 17.60 4.36 23.09
#